data_AF-A0A354WLQ6-F1
#
_entry.id   AF-A0A354WLQ6-F1
#
_cell.length_a   1.000
_cell.length_b   1.000
_cell.length_c   1.000
_cell.angle_alpha   90.00
_cell.angle_beta   90.00
_cell.angle_gamma   90.00
#
_symmetry.space_group_name_H-M   'P 1'
#
loop_
_entity.id
_entity.type
_entity.pdbx_description
1 polymer ?
#
loop_
_entity_poly.entity_id
_entity_poly.type
_entity_poly.pdbx_seq_one_letter_code
_entity_poly.pdbx_strand_id
1 'polypeptide(L)'
;AKQEADPDSVLNFYRKAIALRKRLSCVRYGEYREYQKLSGKHYLYSMDDGQQKILVVCSFAKKNTPFHAPKGFRPEEGELILCNYPNPLEGCLQPYECRVYLWK
;
A
#
# COMPACT_ATOMS: atom_id res chain seq x y z
N ALA A 1 -21.43 -15.64 1.98
CA ALA A 1 -21.24 -16.83 1.11
C ALA A 1 -20.25 -16.58 -0.05
N LYS A 2 -20.60 -15.94 -1.17
CA LYS A 2 -19.71 -15.90 -2.38
C LYS A 2 -18.36 -15.20 -2.17
N GLN A 3 -18.35 -14.04 -1.50
CA GLN A 3 -17.09 -13.30 -1.25
C GLN A 3 -16.19 -13.97 -0.21
N GLU A 4 -16.73 -14.84 0.65
CA GLU A 4 -15.91 -15.49 1.69
C GLU A 4 -14.95 -16.50 1.10
N ALA A 5 -15.38 -17.24 0.07
CA ALA A 5 -14.57 -18.25 -0.60
C ALA A 5 -13.62 -17.67 -1.66
N ASP A 6 -13.85 -16.44 -2.12
CA ASP A 6 -13.03 -15.77 -3.12
C ASP A 6 -11.86 -15.02 -2.46
N PRO A 7 -10.60 -15.49 -2.59
CA PRO A 7 -9.44 -14.91 -1.91
C PRO A 7 -9.12 -13.46 -2.35
N ASP A 8 -9.63 -13.05 -3.51
CA ASP A 8 -9.43 -11.73 -4.12
C ASP A 8 -10.64 -10.81 -3.95
N SER A 9 -11.63 -11.25 -3.18
CA SER A 9 -12.81 -10.44 -2.87
C SER A 9 -12.45 -9.23 -2.01
N VAL A 10 -13.30 -8.19 -2.11
CA VAL A 10 -13.24 -7.00 -1.24
C VAL A 10 -13.24 -7.41 0.24
N LEU A 11 -14.08 -8.37 0.64
CA LEU A 11 -14.15 -8.86 2.01
C LEU A 11 -12.81 -9.43 2.50
N ASN A 12 -12.18 -10.29 1.68
CA ASN A 12 -10.90 -10.90 2.05
C ASN A 12 -9.74 -9.88 1.99
N PHE A 13 -9.82 -8.87 1.13
CA PHE A 13 -8.90 -7.72 1.16
C PHE A 13 -9.00 -6.96 2.50
N TYR A 14 -10.21 -6.64 2.97
CA TYR A 14 -10.41 -6.01 4.28
C TYR A 14 -9.92 -6.88 5.43
N ARG A 15 -10.15 -8.20 5.41
CA ARG A 15 -9.61 -9.12 6.41
C ARG A 15 -8.09 -9.06 6.46
N LYS A 16 -7.40 -9.07 5.31
CA LYS A 16 -5.94 -8.89 5.20
C LYS A 16 -5.51 -7.55 5.80
N ALA A 17 -6.15 -6.44 5.43
CA ALA A 17 -5.83 -5.10 5.94
C ALA A 17 -6.01 -4.97 7.47
N ILE A 18 -7.11 -5.51 8.02
CA ILE A 18 -7.36 -5.52 9.47
C ILE A 18 -6.32 -6.35 10.21
N ALA A 19 -5.95 -7.51 9.68
CA ALA A 19 -4.91 -8.36 10.25
C ALA A 19 -3.54 -7.63 10.28
N LEU A 20 -3.19 -6.91 9.20
CA LEU A 20 -1.98 -6.09 9.15
C LEU A 20 -2.01 -4.96 10.19
N ARG A 21 -3.10 -4.21 10.29
CA ARG A 21 -3.28 -3.19 11.36
C ARG A 21 -3.16 -3.79 12.76
N LYS A 22 -3.51 -5.06 12.93
CA LYS A 22 -3.35 -5.74 14.22
C LYS A 22 -1.90 -6.12 14.54
N ARG A 23 -1.13 -6.50 13.52
CA ARG A 23 0.23 -7.02 13.65
C ARG A 23 1.30 -5.92 13.62
N LEU A 24 1.09 -4.85 12.86
CA LEU A 24 2.10 -3.81 12.62
C LEU A 24 1.89 -2.64 13.59
N SER A 25 2.86 -2.43 14.47
CA SER A 25 2.84 -1.34 15.45
C SER A 25 2.87 0.03 14.77
N CYS A 26 3.62 0.19 13.68
CA CYS A 26 3.73 1.45 12.96
C CYS A 26 2.38 1.94 12.41
N VAL A 27 1.47 1.03 12.04
CA VAL A 27 0.12 1.39 11.57
C VAL A 27 -0.76 2.00 12.67
N ARG A 28 -0.46 1.71 13.94
CA ARG A 28 -1.21 2.21 15.10
C ARG A 28 -0.56 3.42 15.74
N TYR A 29 0.76 3.40 15.86
CA TYR A 29 1.53 4.34 16.70
C TYR A 29 2.62 5.08 15.93
N GLY A 30 2.86 4.73 14.67
CA GLY A 30 3.88 5.36 13.85
C GLY A 30 3.53 6.81 13.50
N GLU A 31 4.56 7.59 13.23
CA GLU A 31 4.44 8.95 12.71
C GLU A 31 3.97 8.89 11.25
N TYR A 32 2.89 9.62 10.97
CA TYR A 32 2.35 9.75 9.61
C TYR A 32 3.16 10.78 8.83
N ARG A 33 3.59 10.41 7.62
CA ARG A 33 4.18 11.36 6.67
C ARG A 33 3.63 11.16 5.27
N GLU A 34 3.04 12.21 4.74
CA GLU A 34 2.48 12.22 3.39
C GLU A 34 3.48 12.69 2.33
N TYR A 35 3.37 12.11 1.13
CA TYR A 35 4.14 12.44 -0.05
C TYR A 35 3.22 12.82 -1.20
N GLN A 36 3.73 13.69 -2.09
CA GLN A 36 2.99 14.12 -3.28
C GLN A 36 1.60 14.72 -2.98
N LYS A 37 1.47 15.53 -1.92
CA LYS A 37 0.20 16.12 -1.43
C LYS A 37 -0.67 16.82 -2.49
N LEU A 38 -0.06 17.30 -3.57
CA LEU A 38 -0.75 18.01 -4.66
C LEU A 38 -1.13 17.08 -5.83
N SER A 39 -0.85 15.78 -5.72
CA SER A 39 -1.19 14.81 -6.77
C SER A 39 -2.68 14.55 -6.79
N GLY A 40 -3.35 14.91 -7.89
CA GLY A 40 -4.75 14.56 -8.12
C GLY A 40 -4.96 13.09 -8.51
N LYS A 41 -3.91 12.26 -8.54
CA LYS A 41 -3.94 10.88 -9.03
C LYS A 41 -3.42 9.87 -8.04
N HIS A 42 -2.50 10.26 -7.16
CA HIS A 42 -1.84 9.34 -6.25
C HIS A 42 -1.91 9.86 -4.83
N TYR A 43 -2.15 8.95 -3.90
CA TYR A 43 -2.07 9.22 -2.49
C TYR A 43 -1.01 8.30 -1.89
N LEU A 44 0.07 8.91 -1.38
CA LEU A 44 1.21 8.21 -0.85
C LEU A 44 1.48 8.70 0.56
N TYR A 45 1.67 7.79 1.50
CA TYR A 45 2.10 8.13 2.84
C TYR A 45 2.88 7.00 3.47
N SER A 46 3.66 7.34 4.49
CA SER A 46 4.35 6.38 5.35
C SER A 46 3.87 6.47 6.78
N MET A 47 4.04 5.35 7.49
CA MET A 47 3.90 5.27 8.94
C MET A 47 5.17 4.62 9.48
N ASP A 48 5.85 5.29 10.41
CA ASP A 48 7.15 4.88 10.96
C ASP A 48 7.15 4.98 12.49
N ASP A 49 7.43 3.90 13.20
CA ASP A 49 7.60 3.90 14.66
C ASP A 49 9.06 3.68 15.12
N GLY A 50 10.02 3.76 14.20
CA GLY A 50 11.44 3.52 14.42
C GLY A 50 11.86 2.05 14.38
N GLN A 51 10.93 1.10 14.49
CA GLN A 51 11.18 -0.34 14.34
C GLN A 51 10.59 -0.90 13.04
N GLN A 52 9.46 -0.36 12.61
CA GLN A 52 8.78 -0.77 11.40
C GLN A 52 8.35 0.47 10.64
N LYS A 53 8.51 0.41 9.33
CA LYS A 53 8.13 1.47 8.41
C LYS A 53 7.29 0.88 7.30
N ILE A 54 6.14 1.48 7.03
CA ILE A 54 5.36 1.15 5.83
C ILE A 54 5.31 2.31 4.86
N LEU A 55 5.17 1.99 3.58
CA LEU A 55 4.77 2.91 2.52
C LEU A 55 3.45 2.42 1.94
N VAL A 56 2.40 3.23 2.06
CA VAL A 56 1.11 3.02 1.43
C VAL A 56 1.05 3.83 0.16
N VAL A 57 0.66 3.17 -0.93
CA VAL A 57 0.55 3.76 -2.26
C VAL A 57 -0.85 3.45 -2.79
N CYS A 58 -1.64 4.47 -3.08
CA CYS A 58 -2.95 4.34 -3.69
C CYS A 58 -3.03 5.16 -4.96
N SER A 59 -3.45 4.53 -6.05
CA SER A 59 -3.87 5.21 -7.27
C SER A 59 -5.36 5.54 -7.19
N PHE A 60 -5.70 6.79 -7.45
CA PHE A 60 -7.08 7.25 -7.66
C PHE A 60 -7.38 7.49 -9.15
N ALA A 61 -6.45 7.12 -10.02
CA ALA A 61 -6.60 7.26 -11.46
C ALA A 61 -7.42 6.09 -12.06
N LYS A 62 -8.18 6.40 -13.13
CA LYS A 62 -8.90 5.42 -13.96
C LYS A 62 -8.03 4.75 -15.03
N LYS A 63 -6.73 5.10 -15.09
CA LYS A 63 -5.78 4.62 -16.09
C LYS A 63 -4.42 4.36 -15.44
N ASN A 64 -3.59 3.59 -16.14
CA ASN A 64 -2.20 3.37 -15.75
C ASN A 64 -1.46 4.71 -15.59
N THR A 65 -0.68 4.83 -14.53
CA THR A 65 0.06 6.04 -14.20
C THR A 65 1.48 5.70 -13.74
N PRO A 66 2.52 6.41 -14.24
CA PRO A 66 3.88 6.18 -13.80
C PRO A 66 4.02 6.32 -12.28
N PHE A 67 4.78 5.43 -11.66
CA PHE A 67 5.00 5.43 -10.22
C PHE A 67 6.48 5.40 -9.90
N HIS A 68 6.87 6.32 -9.02
CA HIS A 68 8.20 6.42 -8.46
C HIS A 68 8.05 6.50 -6.94
N ALA A 69 8.79 5.65 -6.23
CA ALA A 69 8.79 5.69 -4.78
C ALA A 69 9.33 7.05 -4.28
N PRO A 70 8.81 7.59 -3.16
CA PRO A 70 9.36 8.81 -2.58
C PRO A 70 10.83 8.63 -2.19
N LYS A 71 11.58 9.74 -2.14
CA LYS A 71 12.98 9.72 -1.69
C LYS A 71 13.11 9.03 -0.33
N GLY A 72 14.05 8.08 -0.22
CA GLY A 72 14.27 7.29 1.00
C GLY A 72 13.50 5.98 1.04
N PHE A 73 12.72 5.65 0.00
CA PHE A 73 12.11 4.34 -0.18
C PHE A 73 12.66 3.66 -1.41
N ARG A 74 12.97 2.37 -1.27
CA ARG A 74 13.38 1.46 -2.34
C ARG A 74 12.46 0.25 -2.31
N PRO A 75 11.42 0.19 -3.16
CA PRO A 75 10.44 -0.90 -3.16
C PRO A 75 11.07 -2.29 -3.21
N GLU A 76 12.23 -2.42 -3.86
CA GLU A 76 13.04 -3.63 -3.94
C GLU A 76 13.65 -4.10 -2.59
N GLU A 77 13.84 -3.18 -1.65
CA GLU A 77 14.30 -3.48 -0.28
C GLU A 77 13.12 -3.72 0.68
N GLY A 78 11.89 -3.47 0.23
CA GLY A 78 10.67 -3.59 1.02
C GLY A 78 9.85 -4.83 0.68
N GLU A 79 9.14 -5.37 1.67
CA GLU A 79 8.21 -6.49 1.47
C GLU A 79 6.84 -5.96 1.02
N LEU A 80 6.33 -6.38 -0.14
CA LEU A 80 4.96 -6.06 -0.58
C LEU A 80 3.95 -6.90 0.21
N ILE A 81 3.40 -6.33 1.29
CA ILE A 81 2.54 -7.04 2.27
C ILE A 81 1.04 -6.96 1.95
N LEU A 82 0.62 -6.03 1.09
CA LEU A 82 -0.77 -5.92 0.62
C LEU A 82 -0.80 -5.33 -0.79
N CYS A 83 -1.53 -5.98 -1.68
CA CYS A 83 -1.82 -5.51 -3.03
C CYS A 83 -3.22 -5.95 -3.44
N ASN A 84 -3.97 -5.11 -4.16
CA ASN A 84 -5.28 -5.48 -4.74
C ASN A 84 -5.20 -5.94 -6.20
N TYR A 85 -4.00 -5.99 -6.78
CA TYR A 85 -3.74 -6.58 -8.08
C TYR A 85 -2.84 -7.81 -7.92
N PRO A 86 -3.15 -8.95 -8.56
CA PRO A 86 -2.34 -10.17 -8.47
C PRO A 86 -1.00 -10.03 -9.19
N ASN A 87 -0.95 -9.23 -10.26
CA ASN A 87 0.23 -9.00 -11.09
C ASN A 87 0.51 -7.49 -11.18
N PRO A 88 1.03 -6.85 -10.11
CA PRO A 88 1.34 -5.44 -10.11
C PRO A 88 2.43 -5.13 -11.16
N LEU A 89 2.25 -4.07 -11.92
CA LEU A 89 3.24 -3.64 -12.92
C LEU A 89 4.39 -2.87 -12.25
N GLU A 90 5.62 -3.14 -12.70
CA GLU A 90 6.79 -2.36 -12.29
C GLU A 90 6.74 -0.95 -12.92
N GLY A 91 7.20 0.06 -12.16
CA GLY A 91 7.27 1.46 -12.61
C GLY A 91 5.92 2.15 -12.87
N CYS A 92 4.79 1.47 -12.63
CA CYS A 92 3.47 1.99 -12.96
C CYS A 92 2.41 1.48 -11.98
N LEU A 93 1.45 2.33 -11.63
CA LEU A 93 0.23 1.95 -10.89
C LEU A 93 -0.93 1.77 -11.86
N GLN A 94 -1.60 0.63 -11.74
CA GLN A 94 -2.85 0.28 -12.42
C GLN A 94 -4.02 1.10 -11.87
N PRO A 95 -5.17 1.13 -12.56
CA PRO A 95 -6.33 1.90 -12.11
C PRO A 95 -6.78 1.44 -10.73
N TYR A 96 -6.95 2.36 -9.78
CA TYR A 96 -7.37 2.03 -8.41
C TYR A 96 -6.46 1.03 -7.66
N GLU A 97 -5.20 0.90 -8.08
CA GLU A 97 -4.25 0.01 -7.42
C GLU A 97 -3.83 0.55 -6.05
N CYS A 98 -3.75 -0.34 -5.08
CA CYS A 98 -3.22 -0.12 -3.75
C CYS A 98 -2.06 -1.08 -3.51
N ARG A 99 -0.92 -0.56 -3.06
CA ARG A 99 0.25 -1.33 -2.62
C ARG A 99 0.67 -0.87 -1.23
N VAL A 100 1.00 -1.80 -0.36
CA VAL A 100 1.61 -1.52 0.95
C VAL A 100 2.92 -2.28 1.05
N TYR A 101 4.00 -1.53 1.22
CA TYR A 101 5.34 -2.07 1.40
C TYR A 101 5.76 -1.93 2.87
N LEU A 102 6.51 -2.89 3.40
CA LEU A 102 7.02 -2.93 4.78
C LEU A 102 8.54 -3.03 4.80
N TRP A 103 9.17 -2.21 5.64
CA TRP A 103 10.57 -2.31 6.06
C TRP A 103 10.61 -2.52 7.58
N LYS A 104 11.54 -3.34 8.04
CA LYS A 104 11.81 -3.65 9.45
C LYS A 104 13.21 -3.19 9.83
#